data_AF-A0A8S9ZDH3-F1
#
_entry.id   AF-A0A8S9ZDH3-F1
#
_cell.length_a   1.000
_cell.length_b   1.000
_cell.length_c   1.000
_cell.angle_alpha   90.00
_cell.angle_beta   90.00
_cell.angle_gamma   90.00
#
_symmetry.space_group_name_H-M   'P 1'
#
loop_
_entity.id
_entity.type
_entity.pdbx_description
1 polymer ?
#
loop_
_entity_poly.entity_id
_entity_poly.type
_entity_poly.pdbx_seq_one_letter_code
_entity_poly.pdbx_strand_id
1 'polypeptide(L)'
;MFYFDFNKDGKDIIYQGCGECPNNKIPCKTCNTQHCNHENFLKSLYFCYDNDGSWKECNNGICYYAKGEDNKVYRGCGKRPEEYVQYVSCNQNLCNTKELFDKTLFCLEKEKSETQTRKMIEKCSKECGVQRLTTGELVQGCFECKSNTSTKECKACKKKNYCNKEELVQNNCFENNGKLCFKGFYEYCFTETIESNKVNRGCGDCPSKKCEICSGHLCNVEDKDKYYCFVSENKNIKGCKEKNYCYVAVTEKTVRDKKIEKFHFDCGTCPTGFLDLFENNKLINMNNVQCAECNNGQLCNKESLFESQLFCWESDVNKWTANKGKRVCKKGVCFIGVNKQEPVQGCGNCKEYNNLTKCNECTSPLCNNETILPKPIMCFYLNAYFQPFKVKNKECPHVTNNCYISLDIFMRVEQNCGKCPPKYKNCKTCKTNFCNNSTLLSIPTTKTNIILTSTKTTTTMKKSLTTKFNFTIKSNSNYNNKFKIEILIMLNILAIFFKYFIRRKKNYLFENLNIFLLIIFF
;
A
#
# COMPACT_ATOMS: atom_id res chain seq x y z
N MET A 1 43.16 -68.93 29.16
CA MET A 1 42.35 -67.72 29.42
C MET A 1 43.25 -66.55 29.72
N PHE A 2 42.89 -65.37 29.23
CA PHE A 2 43.50 -64.10 29.61
C PHE A 2 42.43 -63.14 30.09
N TYR A 3 42.68 -62.47 31.21
CA TYR A 3 41.82 -61.41 31.74
C TYR A 3 42.63 -60.12 31.88
N PHE A 4 42.06 -59.00 31.48
CA PHE A 4 42.73 -57.71 31.49
C PHE A 4 42.12 -56.80 32.55
N ASP A 5 42.89 -56.43 33.57
CA ASP A 5 42.49 -55.38 34.50
C ASP A 5 43.05 -54.04 34.04
N PHE A 6 42.18 -53.23 33.45
CA PHE A 6 42.49 -51.87 33.01
C PHE A 6 42.28 -50.91 34.18
N ASN A 7 43.29 -50.78 35.04
CA ASN A 7 43.26 -49.79 36.11
C ASN A 7 43.38 -48.36 35.56
N LYS A 8 42.73 -47.39 36.24
CA LYS A 8 42.69 -45.96 35.85
C LYS A 8 44.08 -45.28 35.73
N ASP A 9 45.14 -45.92 36.21
CA ASP A 9 46.50 -45.37 36.27
C ASP A 9 47.42 -45.78 35.10
N GLY A 10 46.86 -46.36 34.03
CA GLY A 10 47.58 -46.56 32.77
C GLY A 10 48.61 -47.69 32.76
N LYS A 11 48.56 -48.60 33.74
CA LYS A 11 49.25 -49.90 33.70
C LYS A 11 48.25 -51.00 33.48
N ASP A 12 48.27 -51.57 32.29
CA ASP A 12 47.47 -52.75 31.93
C ASP A 12 48.03 -53.96 32.71
N ILE A 13 47.25 -54.47 33.67
CA ILE A 13 47.62 -55.69 34.38
C ILE A 13 46.95 -56.86 33.67
N ILE A 14 47.77 -57.72 33.06
CA ILE A 14 47.30 -58.90 32.34
C ILE A 14 47.42 -60.12 33.25
N TYR A 15 46.29 -60.76 33.49
CA TYR A 15 46.21 -62.02 34.23
C TYR A 15 46.08 -63.19 33.25
N GLN A 16 46.85 -64.24 33.49
CA GLN A 16 46.78 -65.49 32.72
C GLN A 16 46.24 -66.62 33.59
N GLY A 17 45.44 -67.51 33.01
CA GLY A 17 44.92 -68.67 33.73
C GLY A 17 44.28 -69.71 32.82
N CYS A 18 43.82 -70.81 33.42
CA CYS A 18 43.04 -71.86 32.75
C CYS A 18 41.54 -71.65 33.01
N GLY A 19 40.69 -72.06 32.07
CA GLY A 19 39.22 -71.95 32.18
C GLY A 19 38.59 -71.06 31.11
N GLU A 20 37.29 -70.82 31.26
CA GLU A 20 36.50 -69.92 30.40
C GLU A 20 36.43 -68.52 30.99
N CYS A 21 36.31 -67.52 30.10
CA CYS A 21 36.19 -66.14 30.50
C CYS A 21 34.98 -65.87 31.39
N PRO A 22 35.18 -65.30 32.59
CA PRO A 22 34.07 -64.83 33.41
C PRO A 22 33.40 -63.62 32.72
N ASN A 23 32.09 -63.46 32.90
CA ASN A 23 31.19 -62.41 32.39
C ASN A 23 31.81 -61.19 31.68
N ASN A 24 31.09 -60.67 30.67
CA ASN A 24 31.42 -59.53 29.79
C ASN A 24 31.67 -58.16 30.47
N LYS A 25 31.88 -58.10 31.79
CA LYS A 25 32.21 -56.86 32.51
C LYS A 25 33.68 -56.49 32.41
N ILE A 26 34.57 -57.46 32.15
CA ILE A 26 36.00 -57.18 32.00
C ILE A 26 36.57 -57.91 30.77
N PRO A 27 37.39 -57.26 29.93
CA PRO A 27 37.95 -57.88 28.74
C PRO A 27 38.66 -59.18 29.05
N CYS A 28 38.23 -60.22 28.35
CA CYS A 28 38.76 -61.56 28.51
C CYS A 28 38.72 -62.32 27.19
N LYS A 29 39.77 -63.11 26.92
CA LYS A 29 39.81 -64.01 25.77
C LYS A 29 40.19 -65.43 26.19
N THR A 30 39.37 -66.37 25.76
CA THR A 30 39.69 -67.80 25.82
C THR A 30 40.38 -68.20 24.52
N CYS A 31 41.43 -68.99 24.63
CA CYS A 31 42.18 -69.52 23.49
C CYS A 31 42.16 -71.06 23.57
N ASN A 32 41.89 -71.70 22.44
CA ASN A 32 41.53 -73.13 22.39
C ASN A 32 42.66 -74.01 21.81
N THR A 33 43.83 -73.42 21.55
CA THR A 33 45.01 -74.15 21.06
C THR A 33 45.96 -74.45 22.22
N GLN A 34 46.77 -75.51 22.11
CA GLN A 34 47.80 -75.79 23.10
C GLN A 34 48.81 -74.63 23.17
N HIS A 35 49.20 -74.23 24.38
CA HIS A 35 50.19 -73.17 24.63
C HIS A 35 49.85 -71.80 24.00
N CYS A 36 48.57 -71.49 23.89
CA CYS A 36 48.08 -70.23 23.34
C CYS A 36 48.29 -69.01 24.24
N ASN A 37 48.87 -69.19 25.44
CA ASN A 37 49.03 -68.14 26.43
C ASN A 37 50.30 -67.28 26.25
N HIS A 38 50.75 -67.06 25.02
CA HIS A 38 51.98 -66.34 24.68
C HIS A 38 51.77 -64.83 24.46
N GLU A 39 52.81 -64.01 24.67
CA GLU A 39 52.76 -62.54 24.62
C GLU A 39 52.29 -61.99 23.26
N ASN A 40 52.60 -62.65 22.15
CA ASN A 40 52.15 -62.23 20.82
C ASN A 40 50.64 -62.38 20.64
N PHE A 41 50.03 -63.39 21.27
CA PHE A 41 48.57 -63.53 21.29
C PHE A 41 47.94 -62.35 22.03
N LEU A 42 48.51 -61.95 23.16
CA LEU A 42 48.07 -60.79 23.93
C LEU A 42 48.17 -59.47 23.17
N LYS A 43 49.30 -59.22 22.50
CA LYS A 43 49.51 -58.00 21.70
C LYS A 43 48.60 -57.90 20.47
N SER A 44 48.03 -59.03 20.04
CA SER A 44 47.08 -59.07 18.94
C SER A 44 45.64 -58.75 19.36
N LEU A 45 45.35 -58.72 20.67
CA LEU A 45 44.01 -58.48 21.19
C LEU A 45 43.76 -56.98 21.37
N TYR A 46 42.73 -56.51 20.67
CA TYR A 46 42.22 -55.15 20.82
C TYR A 46 40.77 -55.18 21.28
N PHE A 47 40.44 -54.38 22.30
CA PHE A 47 39.09 -54.27 22.83
C PHE A 47 38.61 -52.82 22.74
N CYS A 48 37.33 -52.64 22.41
CA CYS A 48 36.67 -51.34 22.41
C CYS A 48 35.37 -51.43 23.21
N TYR A 49 34.94 -50.31 23.80
CA TYR A 49 33.60 -50.23 24.37
C TYR A 49 32.52 -50.34 23.29
N ASP A 50 31.45 -51.04 23.59
CA ASP A 50 30.23 -51.10 22.80
C ASP A 50 29.16 -50.11 23.33
N ASN A 51 28.03 -50.02 22.63
CA ASN A 51 26.97 -49.05 22.92
C ASN A 51 26.41 -49.12 24.35
N ASP A 52 26.18 -50.34 24.83
CA ASP A 52 25.69 -50.66 26.17
C ASP A 52 26.74 -50.45 27.27
N GLY A 53 27.96 -50.06 26.90
CA GLY A 53 29.09 -49.90 27.83
C GLY A 53 29.82 -51.21 28.14
N SER A 54 29.40 -52.34 27.56
CA SER A 54 30.21 -53.56 27.53
C SER A 54 31.43 -53.37 26.62
N TRP A 55 32.27 -54.38 26.49
CA TRP A 55 33.41 -54.37 25.59
C TRP A 55 33.26 -55.48 24.55
N LYS A 56 33.90 -55.29 23.40
CA LYS A 56 34.06 -56.32 22.37
C LYS A 56 35.47 -56.31 21.82
N GLU A 57 35.90 -57.47 21.35
CA GLU A 57 37.17 -57.65 20.66
C GLU A 57 37.06 -57.13 19.21
N CYS A 58 38.13 -56.49 18.74
CA CYS A 58 38.19 -55.78 17.47
C CYS A 58 39.42 -56.19 16.67
N ASN A 59 39.21 -56.63 15.42
CA ASN A 59 40.30 -57.14 14.57
C ASN A 59 41.26 -56.06 14.05
N ASN A 60 40.85 -54.79 14.02
CA ASN A 60 41.59 -53.71 13.35
C ASN A 60 42.21 -52.69 14.32
N GLY A 61 42.08 -52.90 15.63
CA GLY A 61 42.65 -52.03 16.67
C GLY A 61 42.17 -50.59 16.72
N ILE A 62 41.11 -50.23 15.97
CA ILE A 62 40.51 -48.90 15.96
C ILE A 62 39.21 -48.94 16.75
N CYS A 63 39.12 -48.12 17.79
CA CYS A 63 37.88 -47.86 18.52
C CYS A 63 37.30 -46.50 18.13
N TYR A 64 35.98 -46.38 18.11
CA TYR A 64 35.30 -45.10 17.89
C TYR A 64 34.28 -44.77 18.98
N TYR A 65 34.10 -43.47 19.23
CA TYR A 65 32.98 -42.88 19.97
C TYR A 65 32.35 -41.80 19.09
N ALA A 66 31.04 -41.87 18.88
CA ALA A 66 30.30 -40.98 18.01
C ALA A 66 28.99 -40.52 18.64
N LYS A 67 28.48 -39.38 18.17
CA LYS A 67 27.22 -38.80 18.61
C LYS A 67 26.32 -38.53 17.40
N GLY A 68 25.12 -39.10 17.42
CA GLY A 68 24.07 -38.86 16.43
C GLY A 68 23.37 -37.50 16.60
N GLU A 69 22.53 -37.13 15.63
CA GLU A 69 21.73 -35.88 15.67
C GLU A 69 20.80 -35.81 16.89
N ASP A 70 20.26 -36.94 17.31
CA ASP A 70 19.38 -37.11 18.47
C ASP A 70 20.14 -37.20 19.80
N ASN A 71 21.44 -36.88 19.80
CA ASN A 71 22.36 -37.06 20.92
C ASN A 71 22.57 -38.52 21.36
N LYS A 72 22.11 -39.53 20.59
CA LYS A 72 22.46 -40.93 20.90
C LYS A 72 23.96 -41.15 20.72
N VAL A 73 24.49 -41.98 21.60
CA VAL A 73 25.90 -42.34 21.63
C VAL A 73 26.10 -43.66 20.90
N TYR A 74 27.07 -43.67 20.00
CA TYR A 74 27.48 -44.86 19.25
C TYR A 74 28.96 -45.13 19.50
N ARG A 75 29.32 -46.37 19.83
CA ARG A 75 30.69 -46.78 20.14
C ARG A 75 30.93 -48.20 19.65
N GLY A 76 32.14 -48.48 19.21
CA GLY A 76 32.49 -49.83 18.77
C GLY A 76 33.83 -49.93 18.07
N CYS A 77 33.99 -51.03 17.33
CA CYS A 77 35.17 -51.34 16.53
C CYS A 77 35.07 -50.74 15.12
N GLY A 78 36.22 -50.40 14.54
CA GLY A 78 36.35 -50.16 13.11
C GLY A 78 36.28 -48.69 12.70
N LYS A 79 36.16 -48.47 11.38
CA LYS A 79 36.08 -47.13 10.80
C LYS A 79 34.67 -46.55 10.94
N ARG A 80 34.62 -45.22 10.94
CA ARG A 80 33.43 -44.35 11.01
C ARG A 80 32.19 -44.96 10.34
N PRO A 81 31.04 -45.00 11.03
CA PRO A 81 29.75 -45.23 10.36
C PRO A 81 29.30 -43.97 9.62
N GLU A 82 28.83 -44.14 8.38
CA GLU A 82 28.60 -43.06 7.42
C GLU A 82 27.52 -42.05 7.86
N GLU A 83 26.62 -42.44 8.76
CA GLU A 83 25.43 -41.68 9.19
C GLU A 83 25.64 -40.73 10.38
N TYR A 84 26.87 -40.55 10.89
CA TYR A 84 27.09 -39.80 12.14
C TYR A 84 27.60 -38.37 11.97
N VAL A 85 27.14 -37.52 12.90
CA VAL A 85 27.39 -36.07 12.92
C VAL A 85 28.77 -35.74 13.47
N GLN A 86 29.28 -36.50 14.44
CA GLN A 86 30.58 -36.26 15.10
C GLN A 86 31.16 -37.56 15.62
N TYR A 87 32.46 -37.78 15.43
CA TYR A 87 33.13 -38.94 15.99
C TYR A 87 34.60 -38.69 16.35
N VAL A 88 35.10 -39.52 17.26
CA VAL A 88 36.51 -39.63 17.61
C VAL A 88 36.93 -41.08 17.48
N SER A 89 38.08 -41.32 16.85
CA SER A 89 38.74 -42.61 16.83
C SER A 89 40.08 -42.59 17.55
N CYS A 90 40.45 -43.75 18.08
CA CYS A 90 41.67 -43.99 18.84
C CYS A 90 42.13 -45.45 18.66
N ASN A 91 43.43 -45.70 18.86
CA ASN A 91 44.08 -46.98 18.56
C ASN A 91 44.62 -47.68 19.82
N GLN A 92 43.88 -47.59 20.92
CA GLN A 92 44.25 -48.14 22.23
C GLN A 92 43.08 -48.96 22.79
N ASN A 93 43.36 -49.89 23.70
CA ASN A 93 42.31 -50.67 24.35
C ASN A 93 41.36 -49.76 25.13
N LEU A 94 40.06 -49.98 24.94
CA LEU A 94 38.98 -49.29 25.65
C LEU A 94 39.07 -47.76 25.61
N CYS A 95 39.69 -47.19 24.56
CA CYS A 95 39.97 -45.76 24.50
C CYS A 95 38.78 -44.90 24.06
N ASN A 96 37.73 -45.50 23.50
CA ASN A 96 36.55 -44.80 23.00
C ASN A 96 35.59 -44.38 24.13
N THR A 97 36.09 -43.52 25.00
CA THR A 97 35.37 -43.02 26.17
C THR A 97 34.67 -41.69 25.87
N LYS A 98 33.64 -41.38 26.68
CA LYS A 98 33.01 -40.05 26.68
C LYS A 98 34.02 -38.96 27.02
N GLU A 99 34.96 -39.24 27.92
CA GLU A 99 36.01 -38.29 28.30
C GLU A 99 36.91 -37.92 27.13
N LEU A 100 37.34 -38.90 26.32
CA LEU A 100 38.10 -38.64 25.10
C LEU A 100 37.30 -37.75 24.14
N PHE A 101 36.02 -38.07 23.93
CA PHE A 101 35.14 -37.27 23.07
C PHE A 101 34.99 -35.83 23.57
N ASP A 102 34.70 -35.63 24.85
CA ASP A 102 34.48 -34.32 25.45
C ASP A 102 35.74 -33.43 25.43
N LYS A 103 36.94 -34.04 25.55
CA LYS A 103 38.24 -33.36 25.44
C LYS A 103 38.66 -33.08 24.00
N THR A 104 37.99 -33.67 23.02
CA THR A 104 38.34 -33.51 21.61
C THR A 104 37.80 -32.21 21.04
N LEU A 105 38.66 -31.50 20.30
CA LEU A 105 38.30 -30.25 19.65
C LEU A 105 37.52 -30.51 18.36
N PHE A 106 36.32 -29.93 18.28
CA PHE A 106 35.50 -29.90 17.07
C PHE A 106 35.30 -28.46 16.59
N CYS A 107 35.41 -28.24 15.28
CA CYS A 107 35.30 -26.91 14.68
C CYS A 107 33.99 -26.74 13.90
N LEU A 108 33.63 -25.49 13.66
CA LEU A 108 32.72 -25.17 12.56
C LEU A 108 33.48 -25.29 11.24
N GLU A 109 32.80 -25.77 10.22
CA GLU A 109 33.33 -25.93 8.88
C GLU A 109 32.47 -25.15 7.89
N LYS A 110 33.14 -24.40 7.02
CA LYS A 110 32.55 -23.71 5.88
C LYS A 110 33.64 -23.57 4.83
N GLU A 111 33.49 -24.26 3.71
CA GLU A 111 34.41 -24.16 2.59
C GLU A 111 34.14 -22.91 1.74
N LYS A 112 35.11 -22.59 0.86
CA LYS A 112 34.90 -21.56 -0.16
C LYS A 112 33.71 -21.98 -1.02
N SER A 113 32.79 -21.06 -1.32
CA SER A 113 31.51 -21.26 -2.04
C SER A 113 30.33 -21.90 -1.27
N GLU A 114 30.52 -22.41 -0.05
CA GLU A 114 29.40 -22.91 0.74
C GLU A 114 28.58 -21.75 1.34
N THR A 115 27.25 -21.85 1.29
CA THR A 115 26.35 -20.83 1.87
C THR A 115 26.16 -21.03 3.37
N GLN A 116 26.24 -22.27 3.84
CA GLN A 116 25.95 -22.64 5.23
C GLN A 116 27.19 -23.14 5.97
N THR A 117 27.25 -22.82 7.26
CA THR A 117 28.24 -23.38 8.17
C THR A 117 27.71 -24.70 8.73
N ARG A 118 28.54 -25.74 8.74
CA ARG A 118 28.23 -27.04 9.36
C ARG A 118 29.16 -27.32 10.55
N LYS A 119 28.78 -28.27 11.40
CA LYS A 119 29.69 -28.78 12.44
C LYS A 119 30.59 -29.83 11.79
N MET A 120 31.89 -29.66 11.94
CA MET A 120 32.87 -30.61 11.43
C MET A 120 32.66 -31.97 12.11
N ILE A 121 32.66 -33.03 11.32
CA ILE A 121 32.41 -34.40 11.78
C ILE A 121 33.66 -35.01 12.42
N GLU A 122 34.82 -34.65 11.88
CA GLU A 122 36.13 -35.13 12.33
C GLU A 122 36.74 -34.23 13.40
N LYS A 123 37.58 -34.85 14.25
CA LYS A 123 38.36 -34.12 15.25
C LYS A 123 39.36 -33.17 14.59
N CYS A 124 39.58 -32.02 15.20
CA CYS A 124 40.63 -31.10 14.82
C CYS A 124 41.90 -31.34 15.64
N SER A 125 43.02 -31.61 14.97
CA SER A 125 44.33 -31.78 15.61
C SER A 125 45.13 -30.47 15.76
N LYS A 126 44.62 -29.37 15.20
CA LYS A 126 45.26 -28.05 15.22
C LYS A 126 44.44 -27.07 16.07
N GLU A 127 43.92 -26.03 15.44
CA GLU A 127 43.07 -25.01 16.02
C GLU A 127 41.81 -24.87 15.17
N CYS A 128 40.71 -24.44 15.78
CA CYS A 128 39.54 -24.02 15.02
C CYS A 128 39.77 -22.59 14.52
N GLY A 129 39.93 -22.45 13.22
CA GLY A 129 40.18 -21.19 12.53
C GLY A 129 38.91 -20.64 11.87
N VAL A 130 38.76 -19.33 11.88
CA VAL A 130 37.81 -18.58 11.05
C VAL A 130 38.57 -17.45 10.38
N GLN A 131 38.44 -17.35 9.07
CA GLN A 131 39.09 -16.32 8.26
C GLN A 131 38.12 -15.76 7.24
N ARG A 132 38.18 -14.44 7.03
CA ARG A 132 37.60 -13.82 5.83
C ARG A 132 38.71 -13.55 4.82
N LEU A 133 38.55 -14.06 3.61
CA LEU A 133 39.50 -13.85 2.52
C LEU A 133 39.38 -12.44 1.96
N THR A 134 40.39 -12.00 1.19
CA THR A 134 40.36 -10.72 0.47
C THR A 134 39.22 -10.62 -0.54
N THR A 135 38.76 -11.76 -1.07
CA THR A 135 37.58 -11.88 -1.93
C THR A 135 36.26 -11.74 -1.17
N GLY A 136 36.30 -11.80 0.16
CA GLY A 136 35.13 -11.69 1.03
C GLY A 136 34.53 -12.99 1.54
N GLU A 137 34.98 -14.10 0.96
CA GLU A 137 34.55 -15.44 1.33
C GLU A 137 34.95 -15.75 2.77
N LEU A 138 34.01 -16.30 3.53
CA LEU A 138 34.25 -16.80 4.87
C LEU A 138 34.70 -18.26 4.81
N VAL A 139 35.82 -18.56 5.46
CA VAL A 139 36.32 -19.92 5.63
C VAL A 139 36.35 -20.26 7.11
N GLN A 140 35.80 -21.41 7.47
CA GLN A 140 35.84 -21.96 8.83
C GLN A 140 36.34 -23.40 8.75
N GLY A 141 37.19 -23.82 9.70
CA GLY A 141 37.64 -25.20 9.75
C GLY A 141 38.78 -25.45 10.74
N CYS A 142 39.44 -26.59 10.57
CA CYS A 142 40.61 -26.98 11.36
C CYS A 142 41.91 -26.46 10.72
N PHE A 143 42.29 -25.23 11.03
CA PHE A 143 43.53 -24.62 10.54
C PHE A 143 44.05 -23.56 11.50
N GLU A 144 45.34 -23.25 11.36
CA GLU A 144 46.01 -22.20 12.09
C GLU A 144 45.99 -20.89 11.28
N CYS A 145 45.79 -19.77 11.96
CA CYS A 145 45.99 -18.47 11.34
C CYS A 145 47.47 -18.28 11.00
N LYS A 146 47.76 -17.99 9.73
CA LYS A 146 49.14 -17.68 9.32
C LYS A 146 49.64 -16.42 10.04
N SER A 147 50.91 -16.43 10.44
CA SER A 147 51.56 -15.34 11.18
C SER A 147 51.47 -13.97 10.49
N ASN A 148 51.33 -13.98 9.16
CA ASN A 148 51.33 -12.79 8.31
C ASN A 148 49.92 -12.23 8.09
N THR A 149 48.87 -12.93 8.56
CA THR A 149 47.48 -12.53 8.40
C THR A 149 47.08 -11.64 9.58
N SER A 150 46.38 -10.54 9.30
CA SER A 150 45.87 -9.65 10.34
C SER A 150 45.00 -10.43 11.34
N THR A 151 45.20 -10.18 12.64
CA THR A 151 44.37 -10.76 13.71
C THR A 151 42.91 -10.32 13.63
N LYS A 152 42.58 -9.37 12.75
CA LYS A 152 41.21 -8.92 12.45
C LYS A 152 40.52 -9.76 11.38
N GLU A 153 41.31 -10.37 10.50
CA GLU A 153 40.85 -11.17 9.36
C GLU A 153 40.84 -12.66 9.68
N CYS A 154 41.69 -13.10 10.61
CA CYS A 154 41.76 -14.49 11.06
C CYS A 154 41.76 -14.58 12.59
N LYS A 155 40.92 -15.47 13.12
CA LYS A 155 40.89 -15.85 14.54
C LYS A 155 40.96 -17.37 14.66
N ALA A 156 41.72 -17.84 15.65
CA ALA A 156 41.84 -19.26 15.94
C ALA A 156 41.74 -19.53 17.45
N CYS A 157 41.36 -20.76 17.80
CA CYS A 157 41.13 -21.18 19.17
C CYS A 157 41.35 -22.69 19.37
N LYS A 158 41.92 -23.07 20.51
CA LYS A 158 42.41 -24.43 20.81
C LYS A 158 41.56 -25.26 21.78
N LYS A 159 40.74 -24.62 22.60
CA LYS A 159 40.22 -25.25 23.84
C LYS A 159 38.70 -25.36 23.91
N LYS A 160 37.97 -24.78 22.96
CA LYS A 160 36.50 -24.71 23.02
C LYS A 160 35.93 -25.20 21.70
N ASN A 161 34.98 -26.13 21.77
CA ASN A 161 34.30 -26.62 20.57
C ASN A 161 33.51 -25.50 19.89
N TYR A 162 33.53 -25.47 18.56
CA TYR A 162 32.82 -24.51 17.70
C TYR A 162 33.13 -23.05 18.03
N CYS A 163 34.35 -22.78 18.48
CA CYS A 163 34.78 -21.45 18.88
C CYS A 163 35.05 -20.53 17.70
N ASN A 164 35.25 -21.06 16.49
CA ASN A 164 35.57 -20.31 15.28
C ASN A 164 34.33 -19.73 14.58
N LYS A 165 33.54 -18.93 15.31
CA LYS A 165 32.32 -18.30 14.76
C LYS A 165 32.64 -17.16 13.81
N GLU A 166 31.74 -16.91 12.84
CA GLU A 166 31.87 -15.79 11.89
C GLU A 166 31.99 -14.42 12.57
N GLU A 167 31.28 -14.21 13.68
CA GLU A 167 31.25 -12.93 14.42
C GLU A 167 32.63 -12.47 14.94
N LEU A 168 33.62 -13.37 14.94
CA LEU A 168 34.98 -13.08 15.42
C LEU A 168 35.85 -12.36 14.39
N VAL A 169 35.47 -12.37 13.11
CA VAL A 169 36.20 -11.67 12.04
C VAL A 169 35.45 -10.44 11.55
N GLN A 170 36.20 -9.46 11.09
CA GLN A 170 35.64 -8.19 10.62
C GLN A 170 34.91 -8.34 9.29
N ASN A 171 33.98 -7.41 9.07
CA ASN A 171 33.34 -7.18 7.78
C ASN A 171 34.07 -6.03 7.07
N ASN A 172 33.98 -5.99 5.74
CA ASN A 172 34.60 -4.94 4.94
C ASN A 172 33.51 -4.15 4.22
N CYS A 173 33.78 -2.89 3.92
CA CYS A 173 32.92 -2.03 3.11
C CYS A 173 33.76 -1.38 2.02
N PHE A 174 33.12 -1.04 0.90
CA PHE A 174 33.76 -0.23 -0.13
C PHE A 174 33.92 1.22 0.33
N GLU A 175 35.07 1.82 -0.01
CA GLU A 175 35.29 3.26 -0.04
C GLU A 175 35.26 3.78 -1.48
N ASN A 176 35.07 5.10 -1.69
CA ASN A 176 34.97 5.70 -3.03
C ASN A 176 36.22 5.54 -3.91
N ASN A 177 37.38 5.43 -3.27
CA ASN A 177 38.67 5.26 -3.94
C ASN A 177 38.93 3.80 -4.37
N GLY A 178 37.95 2.90 -4.19
CA GLY A 178 38.07 1.47 -4.45
C GLY A 178 38.82 0.70 -3.34
N LYS A 179 39.27 1.37 -2.28
CA LYS A 179 39.83 0.72 -1.10
C LYS A 179 38.73 0.13 -0.23
N LEU A 180 39.15 -0.72 0.69
CA LEU A 180 38.28 -1.32 1.68
C LEU A 180 38.55 -0.70 3.05
N CYS A 181 37.48 -0.34 3.75
CA CYS A 181 37.55 -0.08 5.18
C CYS A 181 37.05 -1.32 5.94
N PHE A 182 37.59 -1.52 7.14
CA PHE A 182 37.27 -2.65 8.00
C PHE A 182 36.37 -2.20 9.15
N LYS A 183 35.38 -3.03 9.48
CA LYS A 183 34.41 -2.77 10.54
C LYS A 183 34.15 -4.01 11.38
N GLY A 184 33.69 -3.82 12.60
CA GLY A 184 33.16 -4.89 13.44
C GLY A 184 32.07 -5.71 12.74
N PHE A 185 31.85 -6.95 13.17
CA PHE A 185 30.84 -7.82 12.57
C PHE A 185 29.44 -7.16 12.58
N TYR A 186 29.08 -6.57 13.71
CA TYR A 186 27.80 -5.90 13.96
C TYR A 186 27.76 -4.42 13.55
N GLU A 187 28.86 -3.86 13.05
CA GLU A 187 28.89 -2.48 12.56
C GLU A 187 28.28 -2.40 11.15
N TYR A 188 28.06 -1.18 10.65
CA TYR A 188 27.41 -0.96 9.35
C TYR A 188 28.38 -0.48 8.26
N CYS A 189 28.06 -0.79 7.01
CA CYS A 189 28.57 -0.05 5.86
C CYS A 189 27.54 1.02 5.50
N PHE A 190 27.99 2.13 4.93
CA PHE A 190 27.07 3.15 4.43
C PHE A 190 27.26 3.43 2.93
N THR A 191 26.19 3.92 2.34
CA THR A 191 26.13 4.47 0.97
C THR A 191 25.38 5.80 1.04
N GLU A 192 26.02 6.89 0.65
CA GLU A 192 25.48 8.25 0.68
C GLU A 192 25.44 8.85 -0.72
N THR A 193 24.39 9.61 -1.05
CA THR A 193 24.33 10.37 -2.31
C THR A 193 24.66 11.83 -2.07
N ILE A 194 25.80 12.30 -2.58
CA ILE A 194 26.28 13.68 -2.37
C ILE A 194 25.71 14.63 -3.44
N GLU A 195 25.75 14.24 -4.72
CA GLU A 195 25.28 15.01 -5.88
C GLU A 195 24.67 14.08 -6.94
N SER A 196 23.96 14.62 -7.93
CA SER A 196 23.33 13.89 -9.04
C SER A 196 24.27 12.80 -9.58
N ASN A 197 24.00 11.54 -9.20
CA ASN A 197 24.71 10.33 -9.61
C ASN A 197 26.11 10.09 -9.02
N LYS A 198 26.53 10.85 -7.99
CA LYS A 198 27.76 10.58 -7.23
C LYS A 198 27.43 9.97 -5.87
N VAL A 199 28.02 8.81 -5.62
CA VAL A 199 27.83 8.02 -4.40
C VAL A 199 29.11 8.05 -3.57
N ASN A 200 28.94 8.34 -2.27
CA ASN A 200 29.94 8.23 -1.22
C ASN A 200 29.73 6.93 -0.42
N ARG A 201 30.80 6.31 0.04
CA ARG A 201 30.76 5.02 0.72
C ARG A 201 31.81 4.95 1.81
N GLY A 202 31.51 4.17 2.83
CA GLY A 202 32.47 3.86 3.87
C GLY A 202 31.89 2.95 4.95
N CYS A 203 32.60 2.95 6.08
CA CYS A 203 32.27 2.19 7.28
C CYS A 203 31.62 3.10 8.31
N GLY A 204 30.72 2.52 9.11
CA GLY A 204 30.04 3.19 10.20
C GLY A 204 28.65 3.70 9.83
N ASP A 205 28.20 4.65 10.62
CA ASP A 205 26.88 5.25 10.50
C ASP A 205 26.81 6.25 9.36
N CYS A 206 25.57 6.60 8.99
CA CYS A 206 25.32 7.55 7.92
C CYS A 206 25.79 8.97 8.25
N PRO A 207 26.64 9.59 7.41
CA PRO A 207 27.10 10.96 7.62
C PRO A 207 26.02 12.01 7.30
N SER A 208 24.97 11.65 6.55
CA SER A 208 23.87 12.58 6.22
C SER A 208 22.51 11.88 6.10
N LYS A 209 21.47 12.67 5.83
CA LYS A 209 20.10 12.17 5.58
C LYS A 209 19.93 11.46 4.23
N LYS A 210 20.85 11.63 3.27
CA LYS A 210 20.80 10.98 1.95
C LYS A 210 21.63 9.70 1.93
N CYS A 211 21.54 8.94 3.00
CA CYS A 211 22.41 7.81 3.24
C CYS A 211 21.62 6.60 3.71
N GLU A 212 22.07 5.43 3.30
CA GLU A 212 21.57 4.13 3.73
C GLU A 212 22.70 3.33 4.36
N ILE A 213 22.36 2.60 5.43
CA ILE A 213 23.26 1.64 6.06
C ILE A 213 22.89 0.21 5.66
N CYS A 214 23.88 -0.67 5.61
CA CYS A 214 23.69 -2.10 5.44
C CYS A 214 24.63 -2.88 6.37
N SER A 215 24.22 -4.10 6.74
CA SER A 215 25.03 -5.02 7.53
C SER A 215 25.56 -6.16 6.66
N GLY A 216 26.69 -6.73 7.05
CA GLY A 216 27.39 -7.76 6.28
C GLY A 216 28.64 -7.26 5.57
N HIS A 217 29.20 -8.12 4.73
CA HIS A 217 30.45 -7.90 4.01
C HIS A 217 30.17 -7.33 2.62
N LEU A 218 30.84 -6.22 2.27
CA LEU A 218 30.74 -5.50 1.00
C LEU A 218 29.30 -5.22 0.56
N CYS A 219 28.40 -5.02 1.52
CA CYS A 219 26.98 -4.83 1.23
C CYS A 219 26.67 -3.47 0.57
N ASN A 220 27.59 -2.50 0.66
CA ASN A 220 27.44 -1.16 0.10
C ASN A 220 27.88 -1.10 -1.38
N VAL A 221 27.30 -1.98 -2.21
CA VAL A 221 27.57 -2.08 -3.65
C VAL A 221 26.87 -0.94 -4.41
N GLU A 222 27.35 -0.66 -5.63
CA GLU A 222 26.71 0.25 -6.59
C GLU A 222 25.25 -0.13 -6.91
N ASP A 223 24.30 0.47 -6.20
CA ASP A 223 23.01 0.79 -6.79
C ASP A 223 23.12 2.20 -7.40
N LYS A 224 23.40 2.27 -8.70
CA LYS A 224 23.69 3.52 -9.42
C LYS A 224 22.50 4.48 -9.57
N ASP A 225 21.27 4.07 -9.23
CA ASP A 225 20.08 4.83 -9.61
C ASP A 225 19.12 5.11 -8.44
N LYS A 226 19.67 5.43 -7.25
CA LYS A 226 18.83 5.85 -6.12
C LYS A 226 18.45 7.32 -6.24
N TYR A 227 17.20 7.54 -6.62
CA TYR A 227 16.54 8.84 -6.64
C TYR A 227 15.94 9.15 -5.27
N TYR A 228 15.96 10.42 -4.85
CA TYR A 228 15.48 10.81 -3.52
C TYR A 228 14.36 11.84 -3.60
N CYS A 229 13.33 11.63 -2.79
CA CYS A 229 12.19 12.54 -2.63
C CYS A 229 12.04 12.98 -1.18
N PHE A 230 11.39 14.13 -0.96
CA PHE A 230 10.90 14.46 0.37
C PHE A 230 9.75 13.53 0.76
N VAL A 231 9.66 13.20 2.05
CA VAL A 231 8.58 12.38 2.63
C VAL A 231 7.83 13.02 3.79
N SER A 232 8.25 14.21 4.22
CA SER A 232 7.53 14.98 5.24
C SER A 232 7.88 16.46 5.16
N GLU A 233 7.00 17.30 5.75
CA GLU A 233 7.21 18.74 5.94
C GLU A 233 8.54 19.04 6.67
N ASN A 234 9.04 18.09 7.48
CA ASN A 234 10.31 18.19 8.21
C ASN A 234 11.57 17.93 7.35
N LYS A 235 11.45 17.99 6.01
CA LYS A 235 12.53 17.74 5.03
C LYS A 235 13.18 16.35 5.19
N ASN A 236 12.45 15.36 5.72
CA ASN A 236 12.94 13.99 5.71
C ASN A 236 12.99 13.49 4.26
N ILE A 237 14.02 12.72 3.96
CA ILE A 237 14.35 12.27 2.61
C ILE A 237 14.25 10.75 2.59
N LYS A 238 13.74 10.18 1.49
CA LYS A 238 13.64 8.74 1.28
C LYS A 238 14.22 8.37 -0.08
N GLY A 239 14.98 7.29 -0.14
CA GLY A 239 15.42 6.66 -1.39
C GLY A 239 14.25 5.95 -2.08
N CYS A 240 14.05 6.23 -3.35
CA CYS A 240 12.98 5.69 -4.17
C CYS A 240 13.52 4.52 -5.03
N LYS A 241 12.85 3.37 -4.94
CA LYS A 241 13.25 2.14 -5.65
C LYS A 241 12.89 2.13 -7.14
N GLU A 242 11.84 2.86 -7.53
CA GLU A 242 11.30 2.85 -8.88
C GLU A 242 11.06 4.26 -9.38
N LYS A 243 11.64 4.58 -10.54
CA LYS A 243 11.42 5.76 -11.38
C LYS A 243 11.77 7.11 -10.71
N ASN A 244 12.27 8.02 -11.52
CA ASN A 244 12.68 9.36 -11.11
C ASN A 244 11.49 10.30 -10.92
N TYR A 245 10.48 9.91 -10.14
CA TYR A 245 9.31 10.75 -9.85
C TYR A 245 9.19 11.00 -8.35
N CYS A 246 8.84 12.23 -8.00
CA CYS A 246 8.34 12.59 -6.69
C CYS A 246 6.99 13.28 -6.85
N TYR A 247 6.14 13.21 -5.83
CA TYR A 247 4.92 14.00 -5.78
C TYR A 247 4.79 14.80 -4.48
N VAL A 248 3.98 15.86 -4.57
CA VAL A 248 3.49 16.67 -3.46
C VAL A 248 1.97 16.78 -3.59
N ALA A 249 1.26 16.55 -2.50
CA ALA A 249 -0.19 16.61 -2.45
C ALA A 249 -0.68 17.42 -1.25
N VAL A 250 -1.81 18.11 -1.41
CA VAL A 250 -2.34 19.02 -0.39
C VAL A 250 -3.71 18.58 0.09
N THR A 251 -3.82 18.35 1.40
CA THR A 251 -5.08 18.06 2.08
C THR A 251 -5.53 19.25 2.91
N GLU A 252 -6.81 19.62 2.80
CA GLU A 252 -7.42 20.66 3.63
C GLU A 252 -8.04 20.05 4.90
N LYS A 253 -7.77 20.63 6.07
CA LYS A 253 -8.46 20.32 7.33
C LYS A 253 -9.03 21.59 7.94
N THR A 254 -10.32 21.58 8.29
CA THR A 254 -10.94 22.69 9.01
C THR A 254 -10.75 22.49 10.51
N VAL A 255 -10.14 23.47 11.18
CA VAL A 255 -10.00 23.50 12.64
C VAL A 255 -10.46 24.87 13.12
N ARG A 256 -11.51 24.92 13.96
CA ARG A 256 -12.08 26.18 14.50
C ARG A 256 -12.34 27.22 13.40
N ASP A 257 -13.06 26.81 12.36
CA ASP A 257 -13.43 27.63 11.20
C ASP A 257 -12.26 28.19 10.36
N LYS A 258 -11.02 27.79 10.65
CA LYS A 258 -9.85 28.05 9.80
C LYS A 258 -9.54 26.82 8.96
N LYS A 259 -9.37 27.01 7.65
CA LYS A 259 -8.82 26.00 6.76
C LYS A 259 -7.31 25.96 6.92
N ILE A 260 -6.78 24.79 7.23
CA ILE A 260 -5.35 24.51 7.33
C ILE A 260 -5.00 23.54 6.21
N GLU A 261 -4.03 23.90 5.39
CA GLU A 261 -3.45 23.04 4.37
C GLU A 261 -2.33 22.22 5.00
N LYS A 262 -2.29 20.92 4.69
CA LYS A 262 -1.20 20.00 5.07
C LYS A 262 -0.62 19.40 3.80
N PHE A 263 0.70 19.46 3.66
CA PHE A 263 1.43 18.93 2.52
C PHE A 263 1.88 17.49 2.80
N HIS A 264 1.73 16.65 1.79
CA HIS A 264 2.17 15.25 1.79
C HIS A 264 3.14 15.04 0.65
N PHE A 265 4.24 14.38 0.94
CA PHE A 265 5.35 14.18 0.01
C PHE A 265 5.68 12.69 -0.05
N ASP A 266 5.91 12.12 -1.23
CA ASP A 266 6.48 10.78 -1.35
C ASP A 266 7.11 10.56 -2.74
N CYS A 267 7.71 9.37 -2.89
CA CYS A 267 8.18 8.83 -4.15
C CYS A 267 7.03 8.47 -5.10
N GLY A 268 7.30 8.58 -6.40
CA GLY A 268 6.40 8.16 -7.47
C GLY A 268 5.56 9.30 -8.06
N THR A 269 4.62 8.90 -8.90
CA THR A 269 3.61 9.77 -9.50
C THR A 269 2.45 10.02 -8.54
N CYS A 270 1.63 11.02 -8.83
CA CYS A 270 0.42 11.29 -8.05
C CYS A 270 -0.51 10.05 -7.98
N PRO A 271 -0.71 9.46 -6.79
CA PRO A 271 -1.44 8.20 -6.67
C PRO A 271 -2.93 8.36 -6.99
N THR A 272 -3.55 7.25 -7.40
CA THR A 272 -5.00 7.11 -7.59
C THR A 272 -5.57 6.16 -6.56
N GLY A 273 -6.75 6.45 -6.01
CA GLY A 273 -7.39 5.61 -4.99
C GLY A 273 -7.08 6.06 -3.56
N PHE A 274 -7.05 5.11 -2.62
CA PHE A 274 -6.79 5.39 -1.21
C PHE A 274 -5.31 5.23 -0.87
N LEU A 275 -4.75 6.23 -0.20
CA LEU A 275 -3.40 6.19 0.36
C LEU A 275 -3.50 6.08 1.88
N ASP A 276 -2.79 5.11 2.42
CA ASP A 276 -2.61 4.98 3.87
C ASP A 276 -1.47 5.91 4.30
N LEU A 277 -1.81 6.99 4.98
CA LEU A 277 -0.82 7.88 5.56
C LEU A 277 -0.64 7.45 7.02
N PHE A 278 0.55 6.92 7.31
CA PHE A 278 0.94 6.34 8.60
C PHE A 278 0.73 7.26 9.82
N GLU A 279 0.46 8.54 9.61
CA GLU A 279 0.03 9.45 10.67
C GLU A 279 -1.50 9.42 10.85
N ASN A 280 -1.97 8.60 11.80
CA ASN A 280 -3.33 8.52 12.35
C ASN A 280 -4.33 7.51 11.73
N ASN A 281 -3.89 6.46 11.03
CA ASN A 281 -4.76 5.40 10.48
C ASN A 281 -5.92 5.95 9.63
N LYS A 282 -5.70 7.06 8.92
CA LYS A 282 -6.74 7.70 8.11
C LYS A 282 -6.41 7.52 6.64
N LEU A 283 -7.18 6.64 5.99
CA LEU A 283 -7.17 6.48 4.55
C LEU A 283 -7.59 7.79 3.87
N ILE A 284 -6.68 8.38 3.10
CA ILE A 284 -6.97 9.56 2.29
C ILE A 284 -7.28 9.12 0.87
N ASN A 285 -8.44 9.52 0.36
CA ASN A 285 -8.79 9.29 -1.03
C ASN A 285 -8.07 10.31 -1.92
N MET A 286 -6.96 9.90 -2.54
CA MET A 286 -6.11 10.71 -3.41
C MET A 286 -6.79 11.12 -4.72
N ASN A 287 -7.94 10.51 -5.05
CA ASN A 287 -8.80 10.98 -6.14
C ASN A 287 -9.54 12.28 -5.79
N ASN A 288 -9.44 12.77 -4.55
CA ASN A 288 -10.08 13.99 -4.06
C ASN A 288 -9.08 15.07 -3.62
N VAL A 289 -7.79 14.85 -3.83
CA VAL A 289 -6.70 15.67 -3.31
C VAL A 289 -5.94 16.29 -4.48
N GLN A 290 -5.61 17.58 -4.38
CA GLN A 290 -4.75 18.24 -5.36
C GLN A 290 -3.34 17.66 -5.26
N CYS A 291 -2.79 17.23 -6.39
CA CYS A 291 -1.48 16.62 -6.42
C CYS A 291 -0.69 17.09 -7.64
N ALA A 292 0.60 17.37 -7.41
CA ALA A 292 1.60 17.70 -8.40
C ALA A 292 2.75 16.71 -8.34
N GLU A 293 3.29 16.36 -9.50
CA GLU A 293 4.43 15.45 -9.62
C GLU A 293 5.54 16.11 -10.43
N CYS A 294 6.77 15.71 -10.18
CA CYS A 294 7.96 16.18 -10.89
C CYS A 294 8.84 15.00 -11.27
N ASN A 295 9.51 15.11 -12.42
CA ASN A 295 10.39 14.08 -12.97
C ASN A 295 11.87 14.52 -12.93
N ASN A 296 12.77 13.56 -12.77
CA ASN A 296 14.23 13.72 -12.94
C ASN A 296 14.91 14.81 -12.08
N GLY A 297 14.25 15.33 -11.04
CA GLY A 297 14.81 16.32 -10.12
C GLY A 297 14.92 15.79 -8.69
N GLN A 298 16.13 15.54 -8.19
CA GLN A 298 16.28 15.14 -6.78
C GLN A 298 15.59 16.16 -5.86
N LEU A 299 14.77 15.66 -4.93
CA LEU A 299 14.07 16.50 -3.97
C LEU A 299 13.20 17.59 -4.64
N CYS A 300 12.64 17.30 -5.82
CA CYS A 300 11.85 18.26 -6.59
C CYS A 300 10.46 18.53 -6.02
N ASN A 301 9.91 17.62 -5.21
CA ASN A 301 8.58 17.74 -4.61
C ASN A 301 8.57 18.71 -3.42
N LYS A 302 8.84 19.99 -3.69
CA LYS A 302 8.76 21.08 -2.69
C LYS A 302 7.38 21.74 -2.73
N GLU A 303 7.04 22.48 -1.69
CA GLU A 303 5.83 23.33 -1.68
C GLU A 303 5.82 24.30 -2.87
N SER A 304 6.96 24.91 -3.21
CA SER A 304 7.09 25.80 -4.37
C SER A 304 6.79 25.13 -5.71
N LEU A 305 7.00 23.80 -5.83
CA LEU A 305 6.55 23.06 -7.00
C LEU A 305 5.03 23.11 -7.08
N PHE A 306 4.33 22.81 -5.98
CA PHE A 306 2.88 22.79 -5.93
C PHE A 306 2.29 24.18 -6.24
N GLU A 307 2.80 25.23 -5.61
CA GLU A 307 2.32 26.61 -5.77
C GLU A 307 2.48 27.15 -7.19
N SER A 308 3.50 26.68 -7.91
CA SER A 308 3.73 27.07 -9.32
C SER A 308 2.90 26.28 -10.32
N GLN A 309 2.18 25.23 -9.90
CA GLN A 309 1.38 24.42 -10.81
C GLN A 309 0.07 25.09 -11.21
N LEU A 310 -0.31 24.90 -12.47
CA LEU A 310 -1.60 25.32 -12.99
C LEU A 310 -2.69 24.30 -12.62
N PHE A 311 -3.50 24.61 -11.62
CA PHE A 311 -4.76 23.91 -11.34
C PHE A 311 -5.94 24.72 -11.89
N CYS A 312 -6.92 24.07 -12.51
CA CYS A 312 -8.12 24.74 -13.05
C CYS A 312 -9.34 24.46 -12.17
N TRP A 313 -10.36 25.29 -12.21
CA TRP A 313 -11.70 24.90 -11.78
C TRP A 313 -12.26 23.85 -12.74
N GLU A 314 -12.92 22.84 -12.20
CA GLU A 314 -13.55 21.74 -12.93
C GLU A 314 -15.01 21.60 -12.49
N SER A 315 -15.92 21.61 -13.47
CA SER A 315 -17.35 21.38 -13.26
C SER A 315 -17.74 19.98 -13.73
N ASP A 316 -18.35 19.17 -12.85
CA ASP A 316 -18.96 17.89 -13.26
C ASP A 316 -20.22 18.17 -14.10
N VAL A 317 -20.52 17.32 -15.08
CA VAL A 317 -21.65 17.44 -16.03
C VAL A 317 -23.04 17.58 -15.36
N ASN A 318 -23.14 17.39 -14.04
CA ASN A 318 -24.38 17.45 -13.27
C ASN A 318 -24.28 18.26 -11.95
N LYS A 319 -23.24 19.09 -11.76
CA LYS A 319 -23.08 19.90 -10.53
C LYS A 319 -22.93 21.38 -10.86
N TRP A 320 -23.76 22.19 -10.21
CA TRP A 320 -23.74 23.65 -10.30
C TRP A 320 -22.50 24.30 -9.68
N THR A 321 -21.77 23.58 -8.81
CA THR A 321 -20.60 24.11 -8.11
C THR A 321 -19.31 23.53 -8.68
N ALA A 322 -18.45 24.42 -9.16
CA ALA A 322 -17.10 24.08 -9.58
C ALA A 322 -16.26 23.56 -8.40
N ASN A 323 -15.45 22.54 -8.65
CA ASN A 323 -14.45 22.06 -7.70
C ASN A 323 -13.05 22.44 -8.16
N LYS A 324 -12.12 22.60 -7.22
CA LYS A 324 -10.70 22.74 -7.58
C LYS A 324 -10.25 21.47 -8.31
N GLY A 325 -9.63 21.65 -9.46
CA GLY A 325 -9.02 20.58 -10.24
C GLY A 325 -7.94 19.90 -9.42
N LYS A 326 -7.97 18.56 -9.44
CA LYS A 326 -7.19 17.73 -8.52
C LYS A 326 -5.82 17.34 -9.07
N ARG A 327 -5.58 17.60 -10.35
CA ARG A 327 -4.34 17.32 -11.05
C ARG A 327 -3.91 18.57 -11.81
N VAL A 328 -2.60 18.66 -12.03
CA VAL A 328 -2.01 19.75 -12.82
C VAL A 328 -2.58 19.71 -14.23
N CYS A 329 -2.96 20.88 -14.74
CA CYS A 329 -3.42 21.05 -16.11
C CYS A 329 -2.26 20.92 -17.09
N LYS A 330 -2.03 19.71 -17.61
CA LYS A 330 -0.95 19.41 -18.56
C LYS A 330 -1.06 20.17 -19.89
N LYS A 331 -2.24 20.72 -20.21
CA LYS A 331 -2.47 21.55 -21.41
C LYS A 331 -1.96 22.99 -21.26
N GLY A 332 -1.60 23.43 -20.04
CA GLY A 332 -1.05 24.75 -19.77
C GLY A 332 -2.06 25.91 -19.79
N VAL A 333 -3.36 25.60 -19.85
CA VAL A 333 -4.44 26.58 -20.01
C VAL A 333 -5.74 26.05 -19.40
N CYS A 334 -6.43 26.92 -18.67
CA CYS A 334 -7.75 26.65 -18.13
C CYS A 334 -8.80 27.36 -18.99
N PHE A 335 -9.98 26.77 -19.13
CA PHE A 335 -11.11 27.40 -19.82
C PHE A 335 -12.34 27.48 -18.92
N ILE A 336 -13.17 28.49 -19.20
CA ILE A 336 -14.56 28.57 -18.76
C ILE A 336 -15.43 28.91 -19.97
N GLY A 337 -16.50 28.16 -20.19
CA GLY A 337 -17.45 28.44 -21.24
C GLY A 337 -18.87 28.11 -20.85
N VAL A 338 -19.81 28.30 -21.78
CA VAL A 338 -21.23 28.07 -21.52
C VAL A 338 -21.80 27.06 -22.51
N ASN A 339 -22.27 25.93 -21.98
CA ASN A 339 -22.91 24.84 -22.72
C ASN A 339 -24.36 24.69 -22.27
N LYS A 340 -25.32 24.71 -23.20
CA LYS A 340 -26.77 24.48 -22.91
C LYS A 340 -27.30 25.22 -21.66
N GLN A 341 -26.88 26.46 -21.42
CA GLN A 341 -27.26 27.34 -20.28
C GLN A 341 -26.40 27.20 -19.01
N GLU A 342 -25.48 26.25 -18.94
CA GLU A 342 -24.65 25.98 -17.76
C GLU A 342 -23.18 26.36 -17.99
N PRO A 343 -22.49 26.91 -16.97
CA PRO A 343 -21.06 27.12 -17.03
C PRO A 343 -20.33 25.77 -17.03
N VAL A 344 -19.36 25.62 -17.92
CA VAL A 344 -18.47 24.46 -18.02
C VAL A 344 -17.04 24.96 -17.86
N GLN A 345 -16.30 24.36 -16.95
CA GLN A 345 -14.93 24.72 -16.61
C GLN A 345 -14.02 23.49 -16.65
N GLY A 346 -12.78 23.68 -17.07
CA GLY A 346 -11.78 22.63 -16.98
C GLY A 346 -10.40 23.03 -17.47
N CYS A 347 -9.54 22.03 -17.58
CA CYS A 347 -8.24 22.11 -18.22
C CYS A 347 -8.38 21.92 -19.74
N GLY A 348 -7.80 22.80 -20.54
CA GLY A 348 -7.83 22.74 -21.99
C GLY A 348 -8.21 24.07 -22.65
N ASN A 349 -8.34 24.03 -23.97
CA ASN A 349 -8.65 25.18 -24.80
C ASN A 349 -10.13 25.20 -25.19
N CYS A 350 -10.68 26.39 -25.40
CA CYS A 350 -12.03 26.59 -25.91
C CYS A 350 -12.26 25.91 -27.27
N LYS A 351 -11.22 25.83 -28.10
CA LYS A 351 -11.27 25.22 -29.44
C LYS A 351 -11.55 23.71 -29.41
N GLU A 352 -11.32 23.04 -28.27
CA GLU A 352 -11.56 21.60 -28.13
C GLU A 352 -13.07 21.29 -27.94
N TYR A 353 -13.91 22.32 -27.74
CA TYR A 353 -15.34 22.15 -27.43
C TYR A 353 -16.24 22.87 -28.44
N ASN A 354 -16.82 22.11 -29.37
CA ASN A 354 -17.67 22.65 -30.45
C ASN A 354 -19.03 23.23 -29.98
N ASN A 355 -19.44 22.96 -28.74
CA ASN A 355 -20.78 23.29 -28.23
C ASN A 355 -20.80 24.49 -27.27
N LEU A 356 -19.68 25.21 -27.12
CA LEU A 356 -19.59 26.38 -26.23
C LEU A 356 -20.05 27.65 -26.95
N THR A 357 -21.02 28.34 -26.35
CA THR A 357 -21.59 29.59 -26.91
C THR A 357 -20.81 30.84 -26.51
N LYS A 358 -20.10 30.77 -25.39
CA LYS A 358 -19.13 31.75 -24.89
C LYS A 358 -17.99 30.95 -24.26
N CYS A 359 -16.75 31.38 -24.45
CA CYS A 359 -15.62 30.73 -23.84
C CYS A 359 -14.44 31.69 -23.66
N ASN A 360 -13.78 31.59 -22.51
CA ASN A 360 -12.62 32.36 -22.13
C ASN A 360 -11.52 31.41 -21.64
N GLU A 361 -10.27 31.74 -21.97
CA GLU A 361 -9.07 30.98 -21.59
C GLU A 361 -8.21 31.83 -20.66
N CYS A 362 -7.46 31.18 -19.78
CA CYS A 362 -6.53 31.84 -18.88
C CYS A 362 -5.42 30.88 -18.41
N THR A 363 -4.29 31.45 -17.96
CA THR A 363 -3.05 30.71 -17.68
C THR A 363 -2.59 30.78 -16.22
N SER A 364 -3.34 31.44 -15.34
CA SER A 364 -3.05 31.51 -13.91
C SER A 364 -3.81 30.42 -13.14
N PRO A 365 -3.30 29.92 -11.99
CA PRO A 365 -4.02 28.95 -11.18
C PRO A 365 -5.42 29.43 -10.79
N LEU A 366 -6.41 28.55 -10.96
CA LEU A 366 -7.82 28.77 -10.60
C LEU A 366 -8.43 30.03 -11.24
N CYS A 367 -7.89 30.45 -12.37
CA CYS A 367 -8.30 31.66 -13.06
C CYS A 367 -9.70 31.54 -13.68
N ASN A 368 -10.09 30.35 -14.15
CA ASN A 368 -11.30 30.10 -14.93
C ASN A 368 -12.58 30.08 -14.06
N ASN A 369 -12.73 31.05 -13.17
CA ASN A 369 -13.89 31.19 -12.28
C ASN A 369 -15.08 31.87 -12.99
N GLU A 370 -16.27 31.78 -12.40
CA GLU A 370 -17.52 32.30 -12.99
C GLU A 370 -17.54 33.83 -13.16
N THR A 371 -16.73 34.57 -12.40
CA THR A 371 -16.67 36.04 -12.50
C THR A 371 -16.08 36.52 -13.82
N ILE A 372 -15.37 35.65 -14.55
CA ILE A 372 -14.89 35.93 -15.90
C ILE A 372 -16.04 35.98 -16.91
N LEU A 373 -17.12 35.25 -16.67
CA LEU A 373 -18.28 35.33 -17.53
C LEU A 373 -19.00 36.66 -17.30
N PRO A 374 -19.50 37.31 -18.38
CA PRO A 374 -20.32 38.50 -18.22
C PRO A 374 -21.52 38.18 -17.33
N LYS A 375 -21.78 39.06 -16.36
CA LYS A 375 -22.92 38.93 -15.44
C LYS A 375 -24.20 38.70 -16.25
N PRO A 376 -25.08 37.79 -15.82
CA PRO A 376 -26.32 37.58 -16.54
C PRO A 376 -27.20 38.83 -16.50
N ILE A 377 -27.97 39.01 -17.56
CA ILE A 377 -28.98 40.07 -17.62
C ILE A 377 -30.12 39.72 -16.67
N MET A 378 -30.62 40.72 -15.94
CA MET A 378 -31.83 40.59 -15.14
C MET A 378 -33.03 40.96 -15.99
N CYS A 379 -34.06 40.12 -16.03
CA CYS A 379 -35.31 40.38 -16.75
C CYS A 379 -36.49 40.37 -15.80
N PHE A 380 -37.55 41.08 -16.17
CA PHE A 380 -38.86 40.82 -15.59
C PHE A 380 -39.35 39.44 -16.05
N TYR A 381 -39.94 38.71 -15.12
CA TYR A 381 -40.52 37.39 -15.33
C TYR A 381 -41.95 37.39 -14.85
N LEU A 382 -42.85 37.08 -15.76
CA LEU A 382 -44.27 36.88 -15.46
C LEU A 382 -44.60 35.40 -15.67
N ASN A 383 -45.04 34.73 -14.60
CA ASN A 383 -45.53 33.36 -14.67
C ASN A 383 -46.89 33.29 -14.00
N ALA A 384 -47.96 33.23 -14.79
CA ALA A 384 -49.19 32.62 -14.31
C ALA A 384 -50.19 32.34 -15.44
N TYR A 385 -50.87 31.20 -15.28
CA TYR A 385 -52.12 30.86 -15.95
C TYR A 385 -53.36 31.49 -15.26
N PHE A 386 -53.22 32.19 -14.12
CA PHE A 386 -54.33 32.76 -13.33
C PHE A 386 -53.97 34.10 -12.63
N GLN A 387 -54.95 35.00 -12.49
CA GLN A 387 -54.80 36.34 -11.88
C GLN A 387 -54.93 36.34 -10.34
N PRO A 388 -54.32 37.32 -9.62
CA PRO A 388 -53.57 38.48 -10.11
C PRO A 388 -52.11 38.16 -10.48
N PHE A 389 -51.64 38.75 -11.58
CA PHE A 389 -50.28 38.53 -12.07
C PHE A 389 -49.25 39.27 -11.20
N LYS A 390 -48.23 38.56 -10.70
CA LYS A 390 -47.10 39.16 -9.98
C LYS A 390 -45.82 39.07 -10.81
N VAL A 391 -45.32 40.23 -11.23
CA VAL A 391 -44.00 40.34 -11.88
C VAL A 391 -42.91 40.01 -10.86
N LYS A 392 -41.99 39.12 -11.24
CA LYS A 392 -40.80 38.78 -10.45
C LYS A 392 -39.55 39.22 -11.21
N ASN A 393 -38.48 39.50 -10.47
CA ASN A 393 -37.15 39.68 -11.05
C ASN A 393 -36.54 38.29 -11.27
N LYS A 394 -35.99 38.04 -12.45
CA LYS A 394 -35.35 36.78 -12.79
C LYS A 394 -33.98 37.04 -13.40
N GLU A 395 -32.97 36.40 -12.84
CA GLU A 395 -31.66 36.31 -13.45
C GLU A 395 -31.71 35.32 -14.62
N CYS A 396 -31.25 35.75 -15.78
CA CYS A 396 -31.29 34.91 -16.97
C CYS A 396 -30.08 33.98 -17.06
N PRO A 397 -30.16 32.89 -17.84
CA PRO A 397 -28.98 32.09 -18.14
C PRO A 397 -27.88 32.90 -18.84
N HIS A 398 -26.61 32.60 -18.57
CA HIS A 398 -25.45 33.27 -19.20
C HIS A 398 -25.42 33.20 -20.73
N VAL A 399 -26.18 32.29 -21.36
CA VAL A 399 -26.33 32.20 -22.83
C VAL A 399 -27.25 33.28 -23.42
N THR A 400 -28.14 33.87 -22.62
CA THR A 400 -29.11 34.87 -23.08
C THR A 400 -28.75 36.25 -22.56
N ASN A 401 -28.45 37.16 -23.47
CA ASN A 401 -28.23 38.58 -23.17
C ASN A 401 -29.49 39.42 -23.50
N ASN A 402 -30.65 38.78 -23.56
CA ASN A 402 -31.88 39.40 -24.02
C ASN A 402 -33.01 39.11 -23.04
N CYS A 403 -33.90 40.08 -22.86
CA CYS A 403 -35.22 39.89 -22.29
C CYS A 403 -36.27 39.99 -23.41
N TYR A 404 -37.39 39.30 -23.30
CA TYR A 404 -38.55 39.55 -24.15
C TYR A 404 -39.79 39.88 -23.35
N ILE A 405 -40.68 40.62 -24.00
CA ILE A 405 -42.06 40.83 -23.60
C ILE A 405 -42.96 40.56 -24.80
N SER A 406 -44.04 39.81 -24.60
CA SER A 406 -45.01 39.49 -25.64
C SER A 406 -46.45 39.58 -25.15
N LEU A 407 -47.38 39.71 -26.09
CA LEU A 407 -48.78 39.40 -25.87
C LEU A 407 -49.08 38.00 -26.42
N ASP A 408 -49.73 37.17 -25.63
CA ASP A 408 -50.28 35.91 -26.11
C ASP A 408 -51.58 36.11 -26.92
N ILE A 409 -52.16 35.02 -27.43
CA ILE A 409 -53.40 35.06 -28.22
C ILE A 409 -54.63 35.60 -27.45
N PHE A 410 -54.55 35.67 -26.12
CA PHE A 410 -55.58 36.21 -25.24
C PHE A 410 -55.22 37.61 -24.72
N MET A 411 -54.26 38.29 -25.35
CA MET A 411 -53.78 39.62 -24.95
C MET A 411 -53.16 39.66 -23.54
N ARG A 412 -52.69 38.52 -23.02
CA ARG A 412 -51.98 38.46 -21.74
C ARG A 412 -50.50 38.73 -21.97
N VAL A 413 -49.90 39.50 -21.07
CA VAL A 413 -48.47 39.83 -21.10
C VAL A 413 -47.67 38.61 -20.66
N GLU A 414 -46.62 38.25 -21.40
CA GLU A 414 -45.59 37.31 -20.99
C GLU A 414 -44.24 38.00 -21.01
N GLN A 415 -43.48 37.86 -19.92
CA GLN A 415 -42.14 38.44 -19.76
C GLN A 415 -41.19 37.31 -19.36
N ASN A 416 -40.07 37.15 -20.08
CA ASN A 416 -39.08 36.14 -19.73
C ASN A 416 -37.71 36.45 -20.35
N CYS A 417 -36.73 35.61 -20.04
CA CYS A 417 -35.39 35.60 -20.63
C CYS A 417 -35.41 35.09 -22.06
N GLY A 418 -34.56 35.66 -22.92
CA GLY A 418 -34.30 35.18 -24.27
C GLY A 418 -34.84 36.09 -25.38
N LYS A 419 -34.74 35.58 -26.61
CA LYS A 419 -35.35 36.22 -27.79
C LYS A 419 -36.84 35.87 -27.84
N CYS A 420 -37.59 36.70 -28.55
CA CYS A 420 -39.00 36.45 -28.84
C CYS A 420 -39.26 35.03 -29.39
N PRO A 421 -40.09 34.23 -28.71
CA PRO A 421 -40.56 32.96 -29.25
C PRO A 421 -41.34 33.17 -30.56
N PRO A 422 -41.14 32.33 -31.60
CA PRO A 422 -41.83 32.46 -32.89
C PRO A 422 -43.36 32.41 -32.80
N LYS A 423 -43.89 31.80 -31.73
CA LYS A 423 -45.34 31.70 -31.48
C LYS A 423 -46.02 33.04 -31.19
N TYR A 424 -45.28 34.11 -30.87
CA TYR A 424 -45.86 35.40 -30.51
C TYR A 424 -45.72 36.42 -31.64
N LYS A 425 -46.86 36.85 -32.20
CA LYS A 425 -46.90 37.91 -33.23
C LYS A 425 -46.56 39.30 -32.68
N ASN A 426 -46.89 39.55 -31.41
CA ASN A 426 -46.67 40.84 -30.74
C ASN A 426 -45.60 40.69 -29.66
N CYS A 427 -44.34 40.52 -30.07
CA CYS A 427 -43.22 40.36 -29.15
C CYS A 427 -42.09 41.35 -29.42
N LYS A 428 -41.50 41.92 -28.35
CA LYS A 428 -40.30 42.75 -28.43
C LYS A 428 -39.18 42.17 -27.57
N THR A 429 -37.96 42.21 -28.11
CA THR A 429 -36.74 41.78 -27.43
C THR A 429 -35.89 43.01 -27.09
N CYS A 430 -35.20 43.01 -25.95
CA CYS A 430 -34.34 44.10 -25.49
C CYS A 430 -33.10 43.56 -24.73
N LYS A 431 -32.07 44.40 -24.55
CA LYS A 431 -30.70 43.98 -24.16
C LYS A 431 -30.17 44.59 -22.85
N THR A 432 -31.00 45.27 -22.06
CA THR A 432 -30.59 45.90 -20.79
C THR A 432 -31.36 45.33 -19.60
N ASN A 433 -30.83 45.47 -18.38
CA ASN A 433 -31.50 44.96 -17.18
C ASN A 433 -32.93 45.52 -17.06
N PHE A 434 -33.89 44.63 -16.81
CA PHE A 434 -35.30 44.93 -16.62
C PHE A 434 -35.94 45.68 -17.81
N CYS A 435 -35.37 45.53 -18.99
CA CYS A 435 -35.83 46.26 -20.16
C CYS A 435 -37.20 45.82 -20.65
N ASN A 436 -37.60 44.58 -20.39
CA ASN A 436 -38.83 43.97 -20.91
C ASN A 436 -40.10 44.43 -20.15
N ASN A 437 -40.24 45.73 -19.91
CA ASN A 437 -41.42 46.33 -19.27
C ASN A 437 -42.60 46.43 -20.26
N SER A 438 -43.82 46.45 -19.73
CA SER A 438 -45.10 46.64 -20.41
C SER A 438 -45.14 47.82 -21.38
N THR A 439 -44.39 48.89 -21.12
CA THR A 439 -44.29 50.08 -21.97
C THR A 439 -43.70 49.81 -23.36
N LEU A 440 -43.00 48.68 -23.54
CA LEU A 440 -42.48 48.29 -24.84
C LEU A 440 -43.59 47.82 -25.79
N LEU A 441 -44.72 47.34 -25.30
CA LEU A 441 -45.82 46.90 -26.16
C LEU A 441 -46.73 48.08 -26.50
N SER A 442 -46.87 48.38 -27.79
CA SER A 442 -47.84 49.36 -28.28
C SER A 442 -49.24 48.72 -28.23
N ILE A 443 -49.98 48.92 -27.15
CA ILE A 443 -51.36 48.43 -27.05
C ILE A 443 -52.23 49.30 -27.96
N PRO A 444 -53.00 48.74 -28.92
CA PRO A 444 -53.94 49.51 -29.71
C PRO A 444 -55.05 50.07 -28.81
N THR A 445 -55.15 51.39 -28.70
CA THR A 445 -56.26 52.09 -28.04
C THR A 445 -57.48 52.12 -28.96
N THR A 446 -58.14 50.98 -29.18
CA THR A 446 -59.49 51.00 -29.77
C THR A 446 -60.53 51.31 -28.69
N LYS A 447 -60.92 52.59 -28.62
CA LYS A 447 -62.24 53.00 -28.10
C LYS A 447 -63.31 52.37 -28.99
N THR A 448 -63.80 51.19 -28.64
CA THR A 448 -65.02 50.65 -29.24
C THR A 448 -66.16 50.92 -28.27
N ASN A 449 -66.97 51.93 -28.59
CA ASN A 449 -68.23 52.21 -27.90
C ASN A 449 -69.16 51.01 -28.06
N ILE A 450 -69.28 50.18 -27.02
CA ILE A 450 -70.36 49.21 -26.92
C ILE A 450 -71.58 49.99 -26.43
N ILE A 451 -72.49 50.29 -27.35
CA ILE A 451 -73.83 50.78 -27.04
C ILE A 451 -74.60 49.63 -26.38
N LEU A 452 -74.77 49.71 -25.06
CA LEU A 452 -75.69 48.88 -24.30
C LEU A 452 -77.10 49.48 -24.43
N THR A 453 -77.91 48.96 -25.36
CA THR A 453 -79.37 49.20 -25.34
C THR A 453 -79.98 48.39 -24.21
N SER A 454 -80.38 49.09 -23.15
CA SER A 454 -81.18 48.55 -22.05
C SER A 454 -82.66 48.57 -22.45
N THR A 455 -83.26 47.40 -22.61
CA THR A 455 -84.72 47.23 -22.50
C THR A 455 -85.03 46.66 -21.12
N LYS A 456 -85.62 47.51 -20.28
CA LYS A 456 -86.28 47.12 -19.03
C LYS A 456 -87.51 46.26 -19.35
N THR A 457 -87.64 45.12 -18.68
CA THR A 457 -88.96 44.57 -18.37
C THR A 457 -88.94 44.02 -16.96
N THR A 458 -89.82 44.60 -16.16
CA THR A 458 -90.12 44.36 -14.76
C THR A 458 -90.79 42.98 -14.60
N THR A 459 -90.34 42.16 -13.64
CA THR A 459 -91.25 41.35 -12.79
C THR A 459 -90.54 40.81 -11.56
N THR A 460 -91.33 40.70 -10.50
CA THR A 460 -91.01 40.54 -9.09
C THR A 460 -90.90 39.06 -8.66
N MET A 461 -90.11 38.85 -7.61
CA MET A 461 -90.16 37.78 -6.59
C MET A 461 -89.75 36.32 -6.89
N LYS A 462 -88.97 35.84 -5.91
CA LYS A 462 -88.90 34.48 -5.31
C LYS A 462 -88.23 33.34 -6.10
N LYS A 463 -87.07 32.96 -5.53
CA LYS A 463 -86.71 31.62 -5.00
C LYS A 463 -86.90 30.40 -5.91
N SER A 464 -85.78 29.67 -6.04
CA SER A 464 -85.68 28.23 -6.32
C SER A 464 -86.07 27.81 -7.74
N LEU A 465 -85.07 27.38 -8.53
CA LEU A 465 -85.07 26.02 -9.05
C LEU A 465 -83.69 25.66 -9.62
N THR A 466 -83.16 24.56 -9.12
CA THR A 466 -82.15 23.70 -9.73
C THR A 466 -82.51 23.38 -11.18
N THR A 467 -81.58 23.57 -12.11
CA THR A 467 -81.64 22.93 -13.42
C THR A 467 -80.29 22.29 -13.75
N LYS A 468 -80.30 20.96 -13.73
CA LYS A 468 -79.24 20.07 -14.22
C LYS A 468 -79.03 20.34 -15.71
N PHE A 469 -77.78 20.60 -16.10
CA PHE A 469 -77.32 20.34 -17.47
C PHE A 469 -76.48 19.07 -17.44
N ASN A 470 -77.03 17.99 -18.02
CA ASN A 470 -76.31 16.76 -18.31
C ASN A 470 -75.43 17.00 -19.55
N PHE A 471 -74.11 16.86 -19.41
CA PHE A 471 -73.23 16.57 -20.54
C PHE A 471 -72.94 15.07 -20.58
N THR A 472 -73.41 14.43 -21.65
CA THR A 472 -73.12 13.05 -21.99
C THR A 472 -71.70 12.99 -22.57
N ILE A 473 -70.74 12.46 -21.81
CA ILE A 473 -69.41 12.11 -22.33
C ILE A 473 -69.47 10.64 -22.76
N LYS A 474 -69.30 10.40 -24.07
CA LYS A 474 -69.00 9.07 -24.62
C LYS A 474 -67.69 8.57 -24.01
N SER A 475 -67.79 7.54 -23.17
CA SER A 475 -66.65 6.79 -22.67
C SER A 475 -66.11 5.89 -23.79
N ASN A 476 -64.83 6.08 -24.13
CA ASN A 476 -64.07 5.06 -24.84
C ASN A 476 -63.36 4.22 -23.77
N SER A 477 -63.93 3.07 -23.46
CA SER A 477 -63.41 2.09 -22.51
C SER A 477 -62.27 1.30 -23.15
N ASN A 478 -61.05 1.42 -22.62
CA ASN A 478 -60.12 0.27 -22.48
C ASN A 478 -58.76 0.56 -21.80
N TYR A 479 -58.53 1.72 -21.15
CA TYR A 479 -57.23 2.00 -20.52
C TYR A 479 -57.19 2.07 -18.99
N ASN A 480 -58.30 1.79 -18.27
CA ASN A 480 -58.40 2.05 -16.83
C ASN A 480 -58.28 0.82 -15.91
N ASN A 481 -58.34 -0.41 -16.43
CA ASN A 481 -58.30 -1.61 -15.58
C ASN A 481 -56.88 -2.10 -15.29
N LYS A 482 -55.92 -1.86 -16.18
CA LYS A 482 -54.53 -2.31 -15.99
C LYS A 482 -53.82 -1.54 -14.87
N PHE A 483 -54.01 -0.22 -14.82
CA PHE A 483 -53.38 0.65 -13.81
C PHE A 483 -53.92 0.42 -12.39
N LYS A 484 -55.23 0.09 -12.26
CA LYS A 484 -55.83 -0.26 -10.97
C LYS A 484 -55.33 -1.59 -10.42
N ILE A 485 -55.11 -2.58 -11.29
CA ILE A 485 -54.60 -3.90 -10.88
C ILE A 485 -53.13 -3.78 -10.44
N GLU A 486 -52.30 -3.01 -11.15
CA GLU A 486 -50.89 -2.81 -10.78
C GLU A 486 -50.73 -2.08 -9.45
N ILE A 487 -51.57 -1.07 -9.16
CA ILE A 487 -51.58 -0.39 -7.84
C ILE A 487 -52.05 -1.34 -6.73
N LEU A 488 -53.05 -2.18 -6.98
CA LEU A 488 -53.56 -3.13 -5.98
C LEU A 488 -52.53 -4.23 -5.66
N ILE A 489 -51.74 -4.65 -6.66
CA ILE A 489 -50.64 -5.61 -6.47
C ILE A 489 -49.51 -4.97 -5.65
N MET A 490 -49.12 -3.73 -5.96
CA MET A 490 -48.07 -3.01 -5.21
C MET A 490 -48.47 -2.78 -3.75
N LEU A 491 -49.72 -2.41 -3.48
CA LEU A 491 -50.22 -2.24 -2.11
C LEU A 491 -50.25 -3.56 -1.33
N ASN A 492 -50.59 -4.69 -1.97
CA ASN A 492 -50.54 -6.00 -1.33
C ASN A 492 -49.11 -6.47 -1.03
N ILE A 493 -48.15 -6.22 -1.94
CA ILE A 493 -46.73 -6.51 -1.70
C ILE A 493 -46.20 -5.67 -0.52
N LEU A 494 -46.58 -4.39 -0.46
CA LEU A 494 -46.20 -3.51 0.65
C LEU A 494 -46.75 -4.00 2.00
N ALA A 495 -48.01 -4.47 2.02
CA ALA A 495 -48.64 -5.02 3.20
C ALA A 495 -47.97 -6.32 3.68
N ILE A 496 -47.51 -7.17 2.75
CA ILE A 496 -46.74 -8.38 3.06
C ILE A 496 -45.37 -8.01 3.64
N PHE A 497 -44.67 -7.04 3.05
CA PHE A 497 -43.39 -6.53 3.57
C PHE A 497 -43.52 -5.94 4.97
N PHE A 498 -44.59 -5.16 5.23
CA PHE A 498 -44.87 -4.63 6.56
C PHE A 498 -45.16 -5.72 7.59
N LYS A 499 -45.96 -6.73 7.23
CA LYS A 499 -46.20 -7.90 8.10
C LYS A 499 -44.91 -8.68 8.37
N TYR A 500 -44.04 -8.83 7.38
CA TYR A 500 -42.75 -9.50 7.53
C TYR A 500 -41.81 -8.73 8.47
N PHE A 501 -41.76 -7.40 8.35
CA PHE A 501 -40.93 -6.55 9.21
C PHE A 501 -41.43 -6.49 10.66
N ILE A 502 -42.74 -6.41 10.86
CA ILE A 502 -43.33 -6.39 12.22
C ILE A 502 -43.06 -7.71 12.95
N ARG A 503 -43.01 -8.84 12.23
CA ARG A 503 -42.79 -10.16 12.82
C ARG A 503 -41.32 -10.43 13.22
N ARG A 504 -40.36 -9.61 12.76
CA ARG A 504 -38.93 -9.80 13.00
C ARG A 504 -38.30 -8.82 14.00
N LYS A 505 -39.10 -8.31 14.95
CA LYS A 505 -38.60 -7.50 16.07
C LYS A 505 -37.86 -8.36 17.11
N LYS A 506 -36.56 -8.56 16.91
CA LYS A 506 -35.58 -8.64 18.00
C LYS A 506 -34.32 -7.89 17.57
N ASN A 507 -34.10 -6.76 18.25
CA ASN A 507 -32.89 -5.94 18.30
C ASN A 507 -32.31 -5.50 16.96
N TYR A 508 -32.59 -4.26 16.52
CA TYR A 508 -31.58 -3.27 16.08
C TYR A 508 -32.26 -1.92 15.80
N LEU A 509 -31.50 -0.86 16.04
CA LEU A 509 -31.87 0.54 16.23
C LEU A 509 -32.64 1.24 15.08
N PHE A 510 -33.44 2.22 15.49
CA PHE A 510 -34.10 3.26 14.71
C PHE A 510 -33.07 4.21 14.04
N GLU A 511 -32.74 4.03 12.76
CA GLU A 511 -32.16 5.14 11.96
C GLU A 511 -32.63 5.20 10.48
N ASN A 512 -33.29 4.17 9.94
CA ASN A 512 -33.60 4.13 8.50
C ASN A 512 -35.06 4.45 8.10
N LEU A 513 -35.87 5.02 9.00
CA LEU A 513 -37.27 5.37 8.64
C LEU A 513 -37.36 6.56 7.66
N ASN A 514 -36.37 7.45 7.66
CA ASN A 514 -36.37 8.66 6.82
C ASN A 514 -36.03 8.39 5.35
N ILE A 515 -35.27 7.34 5.04
CA ILE A 515 -34.92 7.00 3.65
C ILE A 515 -36.10 6.35 2.92
N PHE A 516 -36.97 5.64 3.66
CA PHE A 516 -38.12 4.95 3.07
C PHE A 516 -39.28 5.91 2.71
N LEU A 517 -39.46 6.99 3.48
CA LEU A 517 -40.44 8.04 3.18
C LEU A 517 -40.04 8.91 1.97
N LEU A 518 -38.75 9.00 1.66
CA LEU A 518 -38.22 9.76 0.52
C LEU A 518 -38.44 9.07 -0.83
N ILE A 519 -38.61 7.74 -0.86
CA ILE A 519 -38.85 6.97 -2.09
C ILE A 519 -40.34 6.98 -2.49
N ILE A 520 -41.26 7.22 -1.55
CA ILE A 520 -42.71 7.24 -1.81
C ILE A 520 -43.18 8.59 -2.40
N PHE A 521 -42.36 9.64 -2.31
CA PHE A 521 -42.70 10.99 -2.80
C PHE A 521 -42.08 11.37 -4.16
N PHE A 522 -41.47 10.42 -4.88
CA PHE A 522 -40.97 10.63 -6.25
C PHE A 522 -41.73 9.81 -7.29
#